data_AF-A0AAG5DDU0-F1
#
_entry.id   AF-A0AAG5DDU0-F1
#
_cell.length_a   1.000
_cell.length_b   1.000
_cell.length_c   1.000
_cell.angle_alpha   90.00
_cell.angle_beta   90.00
_cell.angle_gamma   90.00
#
_symmetry.space_group_name_H-M   'P 1'
#
loop_
_entity.id
_entity.type
_entity.pdbx_description
1 polymer ?
#
loop_
_entity_poly.entity_id
_entity_poly.type
_entity_poly.pdbx_seq_one_letter_code
_entity_poly.pdbx_strand_id
1 'polypeptide(L)'
;KRRRGLAVEGTVDGSVIGGDTDGGERGVVAALEDDEAVEAELEDDEAVVAELEDDEAVVAALEDEEAVVAALEDDEAVVAALEDEEAVVAALEDDEAVVAALEDEEAVVAALEDEEAVVAELDDDEAVEAELEDDESVLAELDDDDAVVAELEDDEAVVAALEDEEAVVAALEDEEAVVAELEDDDAVVAELEDVDAVVAELDDVASVVVELEDVDAVVAALEDDEAVEAELVVDDAVVAELDEGVVLSEAEDDDPVVAELDDDIVVGPLEVVGVVAALDAVDIVESVELADDEAVVAALEDDEAVVAALEDEEAVVAALEDEEAVVAALEDEEAVVA
;
A
#
# COMPACT_ATOMS: atom_id res chain seq x y z
N LYS A 1 -29.31 29.13 -29.31
CA LYS A 1 -28.31 29.00 -30.41
C LYS A 1 -27.49 27.81 -29.98
N ARG A 2 -27.48 26.70 -30.73
CA ARG A 2 -26.57 25.60 -30.42
C ARG A 2 -25.17 26.10 -30.76
N ARG A 3 -24.37 26.38 -29.73
CA ARG A 3 -22.92 26.57 -29.86
C ARG A 3 -22.32 25.15 -29.98
N ARG A 4 -21.24 25.00 -30.74
CA ARG A 4 -20.56 23.71 -30.97
C ARG A 4 -19.24 23.78 -30.21
N GLY A 5 -18.84 22.69 -29.54
CA GLY A 5 -17.54 22.50 -28.90
C GLY A 5 -16.38 22.57 -29.90
N LEU A 6 -15.16 22.57 -29.37
CA LEU A 6 -13.94 22.38 -30.16
C LEU A 6 -13.85 20.87 -30.47
N ALA A 7 -13.60 20.52 -31.72
CA ALA A 7 -13.34 19.15 -32.11
C ALA A 7 -12.10 19.18 -33.01
N VAL A 8 -11.05 18.49 -32.57
CA VAL A 8 -9.80 18.30 -33.32
C VAL A 8 -9.80 16.86 -33.80
N GLU A 9 -9.57 16.66 -35.10
CA GLU A 9 -9.51 15.33 -35.72
C GLU A 9 -8.35 15.29 -36.73
N GLY A 10 -7.45 14.31 -36.57
CA GLY A 10 -6.48 13.84 -37.56
C GLY A 10 -5.03 14.27 -37.38
N THR A 11 -4.14 13.59 -38.11
CA THR A 11 -2.67 13.63 -37.96
C THR A 11 -2.03 14.98 -38.36
N VAL A 12 -1.29 15.61 -37.45
CA VAL A 12 -0.55 16.86 -37.66
C VAL A 12 0.78 16.81 -36.89
N ASP A 13 1.94 16.79 -37.58
CA ASP A 13 3.27 17.05 -36.98
C ASP A 13 3.19 18.22 -35.96
N GLY A 14 3.08 17.90 -34.66
CA GLY A 14 2.78 18.82 -33.55
C GLY A 14 1.31 19.28 -33.49
N SER A 15 0.49 18.62 -32.67
CA SER A 15 -0.90 18.98 -32.41
C SER A 15 -0.99 19.80 -31.13
N VAL A 16 -1.43 21.06 -31.23
CA VAL A 16 -1.67 21.92 -30.05
C VAL A 16 -3.18 22.09 -29.88
N ILE A 17 -3.71 21.54 -28.80
CA ILE A 17 -5.10 21.66 -28.36
C ILE A 17 -5.14 22.82 -27.36
N GLY A 18 -5.58 23.99 -27.81
CA GLY A 18 -5.68 25.16 -26.94
C GLY A 18 -6.97 25.92 -27.13
N GLY A 19 -7.52 26.44 -26.03
CA GLY A 19 -8.72 27.25 -26.09
C GLY A 19 -8.99 28.11 -24.87
N ASP A 20 -8.72 29.42 -24.95
CA ASP A 20 -9.46 30.40 -24.14
C ASP A 20 -10.97 30.31 -24.53
N THR A 21 -11.80 29.56 -23.80
CA THR A 21 -13.21 29.46 -24.20
C THR A 21 -14.05 30.69 -23.86
N ASP A 22 -13.46 31.80 -23.39
CA ASP A 22 -14.07 33.14 -23.12
C ASP A 22 -15.58 33.03 -22.87
N GLY A 23 -15.91 32.41 -21.73
CA GLY A 23 -17.27 32.24 -21.24
C GLY A 23 -18.07 31.17 -22.00
N GLY A 24 -17.75 29.91 -21.72
CA GLY A 24 -18.67 29.02 -21.01
C GLY A 24 -19.04 27.72 -21.71
N GLU A 25 -19.24 26.69 -20.89
CA GLU A 25 -20.06 25.48 -21.12
C GLU A 25 -19.77 24.81 -22.48
N ARG A 26 -18.53 24.39 -22.73
CA ARG A 26 -18.18 23.61 -23.92
C ARG A 26 -17.28 22.46 -23.49
N GLY A 27 -17.43 21.32 -24.17
CA GLY A 27 -16.41 20.29 -24.11
C GLY A 27 -15.42 20.37 -25.28
N VAL A 28 -14.23 19.85 -25.04
CA VAL A 28 -13.15 19.60 -25.99
C VAL A 28 -13.15 18.12 -26.34
N VAL A 29 -13.00 17.81 -27.63
CA VAL A 29 -12.82 16.43 -28.11
C VAL A 29 -11.64 16.40 -29.06
N ALA A 30 -10.66 15.55 -28.78
CA ALA A 30 -9.51 15.28 -29.62
C ALA A 30 -9.46 13.78 -29.98
N ALA A 31 -9.22 13.51 -31.26
CA ALA A 31 -8.94 12.18 -31.78
C ALA A 31 -7.75 12.31 -32.76
N LEU A 32 -6.58 11.90 -32.32
CA LEU A 32 -5.30 12.05 -33.02
C LEU A 32 -4.63 10.68 -33.19
N GLU A 33 -3.74 10.59 -34.16
CA GLU A 33 -3.03 9.35 -34.53
C GLU A 33 -1.67 9.78 -35.13
N ASP A 34 -0.57 9.07 -34.84
CA ASP A 34 0.76 9.27 -35.44
C ASP A 34 1.36 10.71 -35.26
N ASP A 35 1.27 11.34 -34.08
CA ASP A 35 1.82 12.69 -33.83
C ASP A 35 3.18 12.69 -33.09
N GLU A 36 4.11 13.58 -33.50
CA GLU A 36 5.41 13.74 -32.81
C GLU A 36 5.25 14.35 -31.41
N ALA A 37 4.15 15.06 -31.17
CA ALA A 37 3.80 15.66 -29.89
C ALA A 37 2.35 16.17 -29.89
N VAL A 38 1.64 15.93 -28.80
CA VAL A 38 0.34 16.51 -28.47
C VAL A 38 0.49 17.38 -27.21
N GLU A 39 0.12 18.65 -27.31
CA GLU A 39 0.14 19.61 -26.19
C GLU A 39 -1.29 20.15 -25.95
N ALA A 40 -1.83 19.96 -24.76
CA ALA A 40 -3.12 20.49 -24.32
C ALA A 40 -2.96 21.48 -23.15
N GLU A 41 -3.49 22.70 -23.32
CA GLU A 41 -3.60 23.71 -22.25
C GLU A 41 -5.06 24.22 -22.27
N LEU A 42 -5.89 23.78 -21.30
CA LEU A 42 -7.32 24.08 -21.21
C LEU A 42 -7.69 24.62 -19.81
N GLU A 43 -8.76 25.41 -19.74
CA GLU A 43 -9.24 26.08 -18.52
C GLU A 43 -10.75 26.32 -18.70
N ASP A 44 -11.56 26.09 -17.64
CA ASP A 44 -13.01 26.36 -17.58
C ASP A 44 -13.87 25.59 -18.64
N ASP A 45 -13.59 24.33 -18.96
CA ASP A 45 -14.42 23.51 -19.86
C ASP A 45 -15.43 22.58 -19.09
N GLU A 46 -16.45 22.09 -19.81
CA GLU A 46 -17.49 21.19 -19.23
C GLU A 46 -17.09 19.71 -19.34
N ALA A 47 -16.13 19.43 -20.24
CA ALA A 47 -15.65 18.08 -20.49
C ALA A 47 -14.45 18.10 -21.44
N VAL A 48 -13.38 17.39 -21.11
CA VAL A 48 -12.28 17.08 -22.02
C VAL A 48 -12.34 15.60 -22.38
N VAL A 49 -12.30 15.28 -23.67
CA VAL A 49 -12.24 13.89 -24.15
C VAL A 49 -11.09 13.76 -25.15
N ALA A 50 -10.12 12.90 -24.86
CA ALA A 50 -8.98 12.60 -25.71
C ALA A 50 -8.93 11.11 -26.04
N GLU A 51 -8.77 10.80 -27.32
CA GLU A 51 -8.41 9.47 -27.85
C GLU A 51 -7.14 9.70 -28.68
N LEU A 52 -5.96 9.30 -28.19
CA LEU A 52 -4.66 9.48 -28.85
C LEU A 52 -4.01 8.11 -29.07
N GLU A 53 -3.30 7.95 -30.19
CA GLU A 53 -2.68 6.68 -30.60
C GLU A 53 -1.33 6.98 -31.30
N ASP A 54 -0.29 6.20 -31.00
CA ASP A 54 1.04 6.29 -31.64
C ASP A 54 1.73 7.68 -31.49
N ASP A 55 1.73 8.32 -30.31
CA ASP A 55 2.36 9.63 -30.09
C ASP A 55 3.71 9.56 -29.35
N GLU A 56 4.73 10.32 -29.80
CA GLU A 56 6.02 10.30 -29.08
C GLU A 56 6.02 11.16 -27.79
N ALA A 57 5.00 12.01 -27.62
CA ALA A 57 4.83 12.76 -26.38
C ALA A 57 3.42 13.34 -26.26
N VAL A 58 2.75 13.07 -25.15
CA VAL A 58 1.50 13.71 -24.75
C VAL A 58 1.74 14.57 -23.51
N VAL A 59 1.37 15.85 -23.59
CA VAL A 59 1.47 16.79 -22.45
C VAL A 59 0.14 17.50 -22.27
N ALA A 60 -0.48 17.34 -21.11
CA ALA A 60 -1.73 18.00 -20.73
C ALA A 60 -1.57 18.83 -19.46
N ALA A 61 -2.11 20.05 -19.49
CA ALA A 61 -2.36 20.90 -18.35
C ALA A 61 -3.81 21.37 -18.41
N LEU A 62 -4.66 20.84 -17.53
CA LEU A 62 -6.09 21.13 -17.46
C LEU A 62 -6.38 21.77 -16.08
N GLU A 63 -7.30 22.73 -16.05
CA GLU A 63 -7.68 23.45 -14.83
C GLU A 63 -9.21 23.68 -14.85
N ASP A 64 -9.90 23.51 -13.72
CA ASP A 64 -11.34 23.79 -13.56
C ASP A 64 -12.25 22.99 -14.53
N GLU A 65 -12.12 21.65 -14.59
CA GLU A 65 -12.91 20.80 -15.50
C GLU A 65 -14.02 19.97 -14.82
N GLU A 66 -15.25 20.02 -15.35
CA GLU A 66 -16.35 19.15 -14.84
C GLU A 66 -16.11 17.65 -15.15
N ALA A 67 -15.28 17.31 -16.14
CA ALA A 67 -14.94 15.92 -16.46
C ALA A 67 -13.75 15.82 -17.43
N VAL A 68 -12.80 14.94 -17.15
CA VAL A 68 -11.70 14.56 -18.05
C VAL A 68 -11.82 13.07 -18.38
N VAL A 69 -11.75 12.74 -19.67
CA VAL A 69 -11.70 11.35 -20.14
C VAL A 69 -10.57 11.20 -21.16
N ALA A 70 -9.57 10.40 -20.85
CA ALA A 70 -8.44 10.11 -21.73
C ALA A 70 -8.35 8.61 -22.03
N ALA A 71 -8.04 8.29 -23.29
CA ALA A 71 -7.60 6.97 -23.74
C ALA A 71 -6.36 7.19 -24.61
N LEU A 72 -5.22 6.68 -24.18
CA LEU A 72 -3.91 6.79 -24.82
C LEU A 72 -3.39 5.37 -25.10
N GLU A 73 -2.73 5.16 -26.24
CA GLU A 73 -2.21 3.85 -26.68
C GLU A 73 -0.89 4.07 -27.45
N ASP A 74 0.14 3.29 -27.15
CA ASP A 74 1.45 3.29 -27.81
C ASP A 74 2.22 4.65 -27.71
N ASP A 75 2.27 5.31 -26.53
CA ASP A 75 2.99 6.59 -26.35
C ASP A 75 4.39 6.43 -25.69
N GLU A 76 5.41 7.17 -26.18
CA GLU A 76 6.76 7.13 -25.55
C GLU A 76 6.81 7.92 -24.23
N ALA A 77 5.91 8.89 -24.04
CA ALA A 77 5.83 9.66 -22.80
C ALA A 77 4.49 10.39 -22.64
N VAL A 78 3.83 10.20 -21.50
CA VAL A 78 2.63 10.92 -21.08
C VAL A 78 2.94 11.77 -19.86
N VAL A 79 2.58 13.06 -19.90
CA VAL A 79 2.69 13.98 -18.77
C VAL A 79 1.38 14.74 -18.58
N ALA A 80 0.72 14.54 -17.45
CA ALA A 80 -0.52 15.22 -17.09
C ALA A 80 -0.36 16.04 -15.80
N ALA A 81 -0.93 17.25 -15.80
CA ALA A 81 -1.17 18.06 -14.63
C ALA A 81 -2.64 18.50 -14.66
N LEU A 82 -3.41 18.06 -13.68
CA LEU A 82 -4.85 18.31 -13.53
C LEU A 82 -5.05 19.08 -12.21
N GLU A 83 -5.98 20.03 -12.17
CA GLU A 83 -6.29 20.85 -10.99
C GLU A 83 -7.79 21.20 -11.00
N ASP A 84 -8.46 21.02 -9.87
CA ASP A 84 -9.89 21.34 -9.66
C ASP A 84 -10.86 20.55 -10.60
N GLU A 85 -10.77 19.21 -10.66
CA GLU A 85 -11.68 18.37 -11.46
C GLU A 85 -12.82 17.67 -10.68
N GLU A 86 -14.05 17.71 -11.21
CA GLU A 86 -15.15 16.92 -10.63
C GLU A 86 -15.03 15.41 -10.95
N ALA A 87 -14.30 15.02 -12.00
CA ALA A 87 -14.08 13.61 -12.36
C ALA A 87 -12.97 13.44 -13.41
N VAL A 88 -12.03 12.54 -13.13
CA VAL A 88 -10.98 12.11 -14.06
C VAL A 88 -11.14 10.62 -14.36
N VAL A 89 -11.10 10.26 -15.65
CA VAL A 89 -11.05 8.86 -16.09
C VAL A 89 -9.95 8.71 -17.14
N ALA A 90 -8.94 7.89 -16.85
CA ALA A 90 -7.81 7.63 -17.72
C ALA A 90 -7.68 6.13 -18.01
N ALA A 91 -7.35 5.81 -19.26
CA ALA A 91 -6.94 4.48 -19.69
C ALA A 91 -5.69 4.66 -20.57
N LEU A 92 -4.58 4.07 -20.16
CA LEU A 92 -3.28 4.11 -20.85
C LEU A 92 -2.89 2.65 -21.15
N GLU A 93 -2.26 2.40 -22.30
CA GLU A 93 -1.84 1.06 -22.75
C GLU A 93 -0.52 1.21 -23.55
N ASP A 94 0.46 0.35 -23.26
CA ASP A 94 1.75 0.27 -23.98
C ASP A 94 2.61 1.58 -23.92
N ASP A 95 2.69 2.25 -22.75
CA ASP A 95 3.44 3.52 -22.59
C ASP A 95 4.85 3.36 -21.96
N GLU A 96 5.90 4.01 -22.50
CA GLU A 96 7.27 3.92 -21.92
C GLU A 96 7.42 4.75 -20.62
N ALA A 97 6.63 5.80 -20.43
CA ALA A 97 6.66 6.58 -19.20
C ALA A 97 5.39 7.42 -18.99
N VAL A 98 4.77 7.27 -17.82
CA VAL A 98 3.61 8.05 -17.39
C VAL A 98 3.99 8.89 -16.17
N VAL A 99 3.69 10.19 -16.23
CA VAL A 99 3.83 11.11 -15.10
C VAL A 99 2.54 11.90 -14.93
N ALA A 100 1.91 11.77 -13.77
CA ALA A 100 0.65 12.41 -13.43
C ALA A 100 0.79 13.22 -12.13
N ALA A 101 0.25 14.44 -12.13
CA ALA A 101 0.06 15.25 -10.94
C ALA A 101 -1.40 15.72 -10.92
N LEU A 102 -2.12 15.37 -9.87
CA LEU A 102 -3.55 15.62 -9.66
C LEU A 102 -3.69 16.40 -8.33
N GLU A 103 -4.53 17.43 -8.32
CA GLU A 103 -4.79 18.28 -7.15
C GLU A 103 -6.29 18.68 -7.11
N ASP A 104 -6.94 18.50 -5.95
CA ASP A 104 -8.33 18.88 -5.69
C ASP A 104 -9.38 18.13 -6.57
N GLU A 105 -9.31 16.80 -6.74
CA GLU A 105 -10.30 16.02 -7.52
C GLU A 105 -11.42 15.35 -6.69
N GLU A 106 -12.68 15.46 -7.15
CA GLU A 106 -13.80 14.74 -6.50
C GLU A 106 -13.78 13.21 -6.78
N ALA A 107 -13.16 12.77 -7.88
CA ALA A 107 -13.05 11.36 -8.22
C ALA A 107 -12.02 11.10 -9.34
N VAL A 108 -11.09 10.18 -9.10
CA VAL A 108 -10.08 9.72 -10.05
C VAL A 108 -10.28 8.23 -10.33
N VAL A 109 -10.30 7.85 -11.60
CA VAL A 109 -10.28 6.44 -12.03
C VAL A 109 -9.20 6.27 -13.10
N ALA A 110 -8.21 5.43 -12.84
CA ALA A 110 -7.11 5.16 -13.75
C ALA A 110 -6.98 3.64 -14.02
N ALA A 111 -6.76 3.30 -15.28
CA ALA A 111 -6.34 1.96 -15.70
C ALA A 111 -5.07 2.11 -16.56
N LEU A 112 -4.01 1.42 -16.17
CA LEU A 112 -2.70 1.43 -16.79
C LEU A 112 -2.32 -0.02 -17.10
N GLU A 113 -1.90 -0.29 -18.33
CA GLU A 113 -1.52 -1.62 -18.81
C GLU A 113 -0.20 -1.54 -19.61
N ASP A 114 0.77 -2.42 -19.30
CA ASP A 114 2.05 -2.58 -20.00
C ASP A 114 2.97 -1.31 -19.97
N GLU A 115 3.16 -0.63 -18.81
CA GLU A 115 4.04 0.55 -18.70
C GLU A 115 5.47 0.26 -18.18
N GLU A 116 6.49 0.89 -18.78
CA GLU A 116 7.87 0.77 -18.25
C GLU A 116 8.08 1.60 -16.95
N ALA A 117 7.32 2.67 -16.75
CA ALA A 117 7.42 3.50 -15.55
C ALA A 117 6.20 4.39 -15.33
N VAL A 118 5.61 4.29 -14.14
CA VAL A 118 4.50 5.13 -13.67
C VAL A 118 4.96 5.99 -12.49
N VAL A 119 4.68 7.29 -12.54
CA VAL A 119 4.85 8.23 -11.42
C VAL A 119 3.58 9.04 -11.24
N ALA A 120 2.98 8.94 -10.06
CA ALA A 120 1.76 9.67 -9.72
C ALA A 120 1.95 10.47 -8.41
N GLU A 121 1.55 11.74 -8.43
CA GLU A 121 1.41 12.61 -7.27
C GLU A 121 -0.08 13.00 -7.21
N LEU A 122 -0.80 12.68 -6.13
CA LEU A 122 -2.22 13.03 -5.90
C LEU A 122 -2.33 13.77 -4.55
N ASP A 123 -3.19 14.78 -4.48
CA ASP A 123 -3.31 15.69 -3.32
C ASP A 123 -4.76 16.19 -3.19
N ASP A 124 -5.34 16.09 -1.99
CA ASP A 124 -6.69 16.61 -1.66
C ASP A 124 -7.86 15.92 -2.45
N ASP A 125 -7.82 14.60 -2.72
CA ASP A 125 -8.85 13.86 -3.48
C ASP A 125 -9.96 13.19 -2.62
N GLU A 126 -11.23 13.25 -3.08
CA GLU A 126 -12.34 12.57 -2.36
C GLU A 126 -12.37 11.04 -2.62
N ALA A 127 -11.90 10.58 -3.79
CA ALA A 127 -11.87 9.16 -4.13
C ALA A 127 -10.93 8.84 -5.29
N VAL A 128 -10.02 7.88 -5.08
CA VAL A 128 -9.08 7.38 -6.07
C VAL A 128 -9.30 5.87 -6.28
N GLU A 129 -9.42 5.44 -7.54
CA GLU A 129 -9.47 4.04 -7.97
C GLU A 129 -8.42 3.81 -9.08
N ALA A 130 -7.43 2.96 -8.83
CA ALA A 130 -6.36 2.64 -9.77
C ALA A 130 -6.26 1.12 -10.02
N GLU A 131 -6.12 0.73 -11.28
CA GLU A 131 -5.83 -0.63 -11.75
C GLU A 131 -4.55 -0.54 -12.59
N LEU A 132 -3.48 -1.26 -12.20
CA LEU A 132 -2.20 -1.30 -12.90
C LEU A 132 -1.84 -2.78 -13.20
N GLU A 133 -1.48 -3.09 -14.44
CA GLU A 133 -1.12 -4.45 -14.90
C GLU A 133 0.18 -4.42 -15.73
N ASP A 134 1.12 -5.33 -15.42
CA ASP A 134 2.36 -5.55 -16.19
C ASP A 134 3.37 -4.35 -16.17
N ASP A 135 3.56 -3.64 -15.04
CA ASP A 135 4.49 -2.49 -14.93
C ASP A 135 5.91 -2.84 -14.45
N GLU A 136 6.95 -2.27 -15.10
CA GLU A 136 8.34 -2.45 -14.60
C GLU A 136 8.59 -1.63 -13.30
N SER A 137 7.91 -0.49 -13.12
CA SER A 137 8.04 0.33 -11.91
C SER A 137 6.90 1.31 -11.68
N VAL A 138 6.36 1.31 -10.46
CA VAL A 138 5.29 2.22 -10.01
C VAL A 138 5.79 3.03 -8.81
N LEU A 139 5.65 4.37 -8.90
CA LEU A 139 5.89 5.30 -7.80
C LEU A 139 4.63 6.14 -7.58
N ALA A 140 4.06 6.09 -6.37
CA ALA A 140 2.89 6.87 -5.99
C ALA A 140 3.15 7.66 -4.70
N GLU A 141 2.83 8.96 -4.72
CA GLU A 141 2.76 9.83 -3.54
C GLU A 141 1.31 10.35 -3.46
N LEU A 142 0.60 10.07 -2.37
CA LEU A 142 -0.77 10.51 -2.10
C LEU A 142 -0.79 11.28 -0.77
N ASP A 143 -1.59 12.34 -0.67
CA ASP A 143 -1.69 13.23 0.50
C ASP A 143 -3.13 13.74 0.67
N ASP A 144 -3.64 13.71 1.90
CA ASP A 144 -4.95 14.30 2.27
C ASP A 144 -6.19 13.67 1.55
N ASP A 145 -6.15 12.36 1.21
CA ASP A 145 -7.23 11.67 0.47
C ASP A 145 -8.30 10.97 1.35
N ASP A 146 -9.58 11.08 0.97
CA ASP A 146 -10.69 10.45 1.73
C ASP A 146 -10.80 8.93 1.49
N ALA A 147 -10.46 8.44 0.28
CA ALA A 147 -10.57 7.02 -0.04
C ALA A 147 -9.69 6.60 -1.23
N VAL A 148 -8.79 5.66 -1.01
CA VAL A 148 -7.88 5.11 -2.02
C VAL A 148 -8.18 3.62 -2.22
N VAL A 149 -8.34 3.20 -3.48
CA VAL A 149 -8.43 1.79 -3.88
C VAL A 149 -7.43 1.54 -5.00
N ALA A 150 -6.52 0.59 -4.81
CA ALA A 150 -5.54 0.19 -5.80
C ALA A 150 -5.54 -1.34 -6.00
N GLU A 151 -5.55 -1.78 -7.26
CA GLU A 151 -5.32 -3.15 -7.68
C GLU A 151 -4.06 -3.12 -8.58
N LEU A 152 -3.01 -3.86 -8.21
CA LEU A 152 -1.78 -3.99 -8.99
C LEU A 152 -1.50 -5.47 -9.25
N GLU A 153 -1.14 -5.81 -10.49
CA GLU A 153 -0.86 -7.19 -10.92
C GLU A 153 0.43 -7.23 -11.77
N ASP A 154 1.29 -8.22 -11.53
CA ASP A 154 2.50 -8.53 -12.34
C ASP A 154 3.59 -7.41 -12.34
N ASP A 155 3.70 -6.62 -11.26
CA ASP A 155 4.65 -5.49 -11.16
C ASP A 155 6.02 -5.84 -10.58
N GLU A 156 7.09 -5.24 -11.13
CA GLU A 156 8.46 -5.56 -10.68
C GLU A 156 8.94 -4.69 -9.51
N ALA A 157 8.40 -3.49 -9.35
CA ALA A 157 8.71 -2.64 -8.20
C ALA A 157 7.62 -1.60 -7.94
N VAL A 158 7.01 -1.68 -6.75
CA VAL A 158 6.00 -0.73 -6.29
C VAL A 158 6.57 0.06 -5.11
N VAL A 159 6.47 1.40 -5.16
CA VAL A 159 6.74 2.28 -4.02
C VAL A 159 5.57 3.24 -3.85
N ALA A 160 4.96 3.20 -2.67
CA ALA A 160 3.88 4.10 -2.27
C ALA A 160 4.25 4.86 -1.00
N ALA A 161 3.93 6.15 -0.98
CA ALA A 161 3.91 6.97 0.23
C ALA A 161 2.51 7.57 0.36
N LEU A 162 1.86 7.30 1.48
CA LEU A 162 0.50 7.72 1.82
C LEU A 162 0.57 8.55 3.12
N GLU A 163 0.01 9.76 3.10
CA GLU A 163 -0.08 10.68 4.25
C GLU A 163 -1.53 11.20 4.41
N ASP A 164 -2.04 11.14 5.65
CA ASP A 164 -3.33 11.72 6.07
C ASP A 164 -4.60 11.09 5.41
N GLU A 165 -4.62 9.80 5.03
CA GLU A 165 -5.78 9.19 4.38
C GLU A 165 -6.88 8.65 5.34
N GLU A 166 -8.15 8.86 4.99
CA GLU A 166 -9.28 8.30 5.77
C GLU A 166 -9.43 6.78 5.58
N ALA A 167 -9.13 6.24 4.39
CA ALA A 167 -9.22 4.81 4.09
C ALA A 167 -8.42 4.37 2.85
N VAL A 168 -7.59 3.34 3.01
CA VAL A 168 -6.79 2.72 1.94
C VAL A 168 -7.16 1.25 1.78
N VAL A 169 -7.38 0.82 0.53
CA VAL A 169 -7.54 -0.60 0.15
C VAL A 169 -6.60 -0.92 -0.99
N ALA A 170 -5.68 -1.86 -0.77
CA ALA A 170 -4.73 -2.32 -1.79
C ALA A 170 -4.85 -3.83 -2.01
N ALA A 171 -4.81 -4.27 -3.27
CA ALA A 171 -4.61 -5.66 -3.66
C ALA A 171 -3.37 -5.73 -4.56
N LEU A 172 -2.46 -6.63 -4.22
CA LEU A 172 -1.15 -6.82 -4.84
C LEU A 172 -1.00 -8.31 -5.20
N GLU A 173 -0.83 -8.64 -6.49
CA GLU A 173 -0.59 -9.99 -7.01
C GLU A 173 0.68 -10.04 -7.88
N ASP A 174 1.54 -11.05 -7.63
CA ASP A 174 2.72 -11.37 -8.45
C ASP A 174 3.84 -10.30 -8.45
N GLU A 175 4.06 -9.56 -7.35
CA GLU A 175 5.11 -8.51 -7.28
C GLU A 175 6.53 -8.98 -6.87
N GLU A 176 7.57 -8.44 -7.53
CA GLU A 176 8.97 -8.69 -7.09
C GLU A 176 9.36 -7.88 -5.83
N ALA A 177 8.85 -6.65 -5.66
CA ALA A 177 9.18 -5.82 -4.51
C ALA A 177 8.16 -4.70 -4.24
N VAL A 178 7.73 -4.59 -2.99
CA VAL A 178 6.80 -3.55 -2.52
C VAL A 178 7.44 -2.76 -1.37
N VAL A 179 7.38 -1.43 -1.46
CA VAL A 179 7.75 -0.51 -0.39
C VAL A 179 6.57 0.43 -0.11
N ALA A 180 6.12 0.49 1.14
CA ALA A 180 5.05 1.39 1.56
C ALA A 180 5.48 2.23 2.77
N GLU A 181 5.22 3.53 2.73
CA GLU A 181 5.31 4.45 3.87
C GLU A 181 3.88 4.98 4.12
N LEU A 182 3.37 4.84 5.34
CA LEU A 182 2.00 5.18 5.76
C LEU A 182 2.07 6.09 7.00
N GLU A 183 1.59 7.33 6.93
CA GLU A 183 1.64 8.32 8.04
C GLU A 183 0.23 8.91 8.30
N ASP A 184 -0.21 8.93 9.57
CA ASP A 184 -1.46 9.57 10.01
C ASP A 184 -2.77 8.98 9.40
N ASP A 185 -2.72 7.76 8.87
CA ASP A 185 -3.85 7.01 8.28
C ASP A 185 -4.92 6.50 9.28
N ASP A 186 -6.21 6.56 8.92
CA ASP A 186 -7.31 6.05 9.76
C ASP A 186 -7.53 4.52 9.59
N ALA A 187 -7.48 4.00 8.36
CA ALA A 187 -7.77 2.59 8.07
C ALA A 187 -7.12 2.06 6.80
N VAL A 188 -6.27 1.04 6.94
CA VAL A 188 -5.58 0.39 5.81
C VAL A 188 -5.99 -1.09 5.73
N VAL A 189 -6.34 -1.54 4.52
CA VAL A 189 -6.57 -2.96 4.20
C VAL A 189 -5.69 -3.34 3.02
N ALA A 190 -4.87 -4.37 3.17
CA ALA A 190 -4.02 -4.87 2.09
C ALA A 190 -4.15 -6.39 1.92
N GLU A 191 -4.32 -6.85 0.68
CA GLU A 191 -4.22 -8.25 0.29
C GLU A 191 -2.96 -8.41 -0.59
N LEU A 192 -2.07 -9.34 -0.25
CA LEU A 192 -0.83 -9.59 -0.99
C LEU A 192 -0.71 -11.09 -1.32
N GLU A 193 -0.63 -11.43 -2.61
CA GLU A 193 -0.48 -12.80 -3.14
C GLU A 193 0.80 -12.91 -3.99
N ASP A 194 1.61 -13.95 -3.78
CA ASP A 194 2.81 -14.25 -4.59
C ASP A 194 3.89 -13.11 -4.61
N VAL A 195 4.11 -12.44 -3.47
CA VAL A 195 5.07 -11.30 -3.36
C VAL A 195 6.46 -11.72 -2.85
N ASP A 196 7.52 -11.35 -3.57
CA ASP A 196 8.91 -11.71 -3.22
C ASP A 196 9.43 -10.93 -1.98
N ALA A 197 9.13 -9.63 -1.86
CA ALA A 197 9.60 -8.80 -0.74
C ALA A 197 8.72 -7.58 -0.46
N VAL A 198 8.40 -7.39 0.82
CA VAL A 198 7.63 -6.23 1.32
C VAL A 198 8.43 -5.49 2.38
N VAL A 199 8.50 -4.17 2.26
CA VAL A 199 8.97 -3.26 3.32
C VAL A 199 7.88 -2.24 3.61
N ALA A 200 7.43 -2.15 4.85
CA ALA A 200 6.41 -1.19 5.25
C ALA A 200 6.86 -0.40 6.49
N GLU A 201 6.73 0.92 6.45
CA GLU A 201 6.86 1.81 7.60
C GLU A 201 5.48 2.43 7.88
N LEU A 202 5.00 2.31 9.11
CA LEU A 202 3.71 2.80 9.56
C LEU A 202 3.91 3.70 10.78
N ASP A 203 3.36 4.91 10.73
CA ASP A 203 3.40 5.89 11.81
C ASP A 203 1.98 6.44 12.06
N ASP A 204 1.54 6.40 13.32
CA ASP A 204 0.24 6.96 13.75
C ASP A 204 -0.99 6.37 12.99
N VAL A 205 -0.92 5.11 12.53
CA VAL A 205 -2.02 4.43 11.82
C VAL A 205 -3.05 3.83 12.79
N ALA A 206 -4.32 4.21 12.64
CA ALA A 206 -5.35 3.82 13.61
C ALA A 206 -5.83 2.37 13.45
N SER A 207 -5.88 1.84 12.23
CA SER A 207 -6.22 0.43 11.99
C SER A 207 -5.61 -0.14 10.72
N VAL A 208 -5.02 -1.33 10.82
CA VAL A 208 -4.42 -2.03 9.67
C VAL A 208 -4.90 -3.47 9.63
N VAL A 209 -5.36 -3.92 8.47
CA VAL A 209 -5.67 -5.34 8.19
C VAL A 209 -4.86 -5.79 6.98
N VAL A 210 -4.02 -6.81 7.16
CA VAL A 210 -3.22 -7.36 6.06
C VAL A 210 -3.46 -8.86 5.93
N GLU A 211 -3.80 -9.33 4.73
CA GLU A 211 -3.82 -10.74 4.35
C GLU A 211 -2.62 -11.03 3.43
N LEU A 212 -1.78 -12.00 3.80
CA LEU A 212 -0.62 -12.41 3.01
C LEU A 212 -0.76 -13.88 2.59
N GLU A 213 -0.61 -14.19 1.30
CA GLU A 213 -0.50 -15.54 0.72
C GLU A 213 0.78 -15.65 -0.14
N ASP A 214 1.58 -16.70 0.05
CA ASP A 214 2.80 -16.97 -0.74
C ASP A 214 3.85 -15.80 -0.74
N VAL A 215 4.00 -15.08 0.39
CA VAL A 215 4.98 -13.98 0.54
C VAL A 215 6.33 -14.45 1.11
N ASP A 216 7.43 -14.14 0.41
CA ASP A 216 8.80 -14.63 0.70
C ASP A 216 9.46 -13.86 1.87
N ALA A 217 9.30 -12.53 1.94
CA ALA A 217 9.93 -11.72 2.97
C ALA A 217 9.13 -10.45 3.32
N VAL A 218 8.96 -10.19 4.62
CA VAL A 218 8.30 -8.97 5.12
C VAL A 218 9.16 -8.29 6.17
N VAL A 219 9.38 -6.98 6.01
CA VAL A 219 9.94 -6.09 7.03
C VAL A 219 8.93 -4.99 7.33
N ALA A 220 8.45 -4.92 8.58
CA ALA A 220 7.55 -3.87 9.01
C ALA A 220 8.14 -3.11 10.21
N ALA A 221 8.04 -1.78 10.19
CA ALA A 221 8.31 -0.90 11.33
C ALA A 221 7.02 -0.17 11.69
N LEU A 222 6.60 -0.28 12.95
CA LEU A 222 5.34 0.26 13.47
C LEU A 222 5.65 1.24 14.63
N GLU A 223 5.43 2.54 14.40
CA GLU A 223 5.63 3.61 15.39
C GLU A 223 4.28 4.20 15.84
N ASP A 224 4.01 4.19 17.16
CA ASP A 224 2.83 4.82 17.80
C ASP A 224 1.42 4.34 17.33
N ASP A 225 1.32 3.18 16.65
CA ASP A 225 0.05 2.64 16.11
C ASP A 225 -0.94 2.05 17.16
N GLU A 226 -2.25 2.28 17.00
CA GLU A 226 -3.27 1.85 17.98
C GLU A 226 -3.73 0.37 17.82
N ALA A 227 -3.80 -0.15 16.58
CA ALA A 227 -4.32 -1.50 16.31
C ALA A 227 -3.93 -2.06 14.93
N VAL A 228 -3.05 -3.07 14.90
CA VAL A 228 -2.66 -3.78 13.68
C VAL A 228 -3.14 -5.23 13.77
N GLU A 229 -4.03 -5.68 12.87
CA GLU A 229 -4.47 -7.07 12.73
C GLU A 229 -3.91 -7.66 11.43
N ALA A 230 -2.76 -8.32 11.48
CA ALA A 230 -2.22 -9.03 10.32
C ALA A 230 -2.60 -10.52 10.35
N GLU A 231 -3.33 -11.01 9.36
CA GLU A 231 -3.59 -12.45 9.14
C GLU A 231 -2.52 -12.97 8.18
N LEU A 232 -1.50 -13.63 8.73
CA LEU A 232 -0.33 -14.08 7.97
C LEU A 232 -0.46 -15.55 7.56
N VAL A 233 -0.41 -15.84 6.26
CA VAL A 233 -0.08 -17.17 5.71
C VAL A 233 1.24 -17.04 4.94
N VAL A 234 2.35 -17.02 5.69
CA VAL A 234 3.70 -16.84 5.13
C VAL A 234 4.42 -18.17 4.94
N ASP A 235 5.09 -18.34 3.80
CA ASP A 235 5.97 -19.48 3.52
C ASP A 235 7.40 -19.28 4.08
N ASP A 236 7.81 -18.03 4.34
CA ASP A 236 9.18 -17.68 4.78
C ASP A 236 9.21 -16.55 5.85
N ALA A 237 10.30 -15.78 5.95
CA ALA A 237 10.66 -15.04 7.17
C ALA A 237 9.99 -13.65 7.32
N VAL A 238 9.43 -13.40 8.51
CA VAL A 238 8.88 -12.09 8.91
C VAL A 238 9.74 -11.42 9.99
N VAL A 239 10.08 -10.15 9.78
CA VAL A 239 10.74 -9.28 10.76
C VAL A 239 9.85 -8.07 11.03
N ALA A 240 9.40 -7.92 12.28
CA ALA A 240 8.64 -6.75 12.71
C ALA A 240 9.35 -6.05 13.88
N GLU A 241 9.54 -4.74 13.78
CA GLU A 241 9.94 -3.88 14.90
C GLU A 241 8.69 -3.11 15.38
N LEU A 242 8.28 -3.32 16.63
CA LEU A 242 7.05 -2.74 17.19
C LEU A 242 7.35 -1.88 18.42
N ASP A 243 6.86 -0.64 18.43
CA ASP A 243 6.78 0.20 19.65
C ASP A 243 5.54 -0.13 20.51
N GLU A 244 4.33 -0.21 19.93
CA GLU A 244 3.06 -0.61 20.58
C GLU A 244 2.17 -1.39 19.57
N GLY A 245 1.51 -2.51 19.93
CA GLY A 245 0.64 -3.25 18.98
C GLY A 245 0.37 -4.74 19.30
N VAL A 246 -0.45 -5.43 18.50
CA VAL A 246 -0.77 -6.87 18.66
C VAL A 246 -0.74 -7.58 17.31
N VAL A 247 0.34 -8.27 16.96
CA VAL A 247 0.39 -9.12 15.75
C VAL A 247 -0.29 -10.48 16.00
N LEU A 248 -1.19 -10.90 15.10
CA LEU A 248 -1.92 -12.19 15.17
C LEU A 248 -1.53 -13.12 14.01
N SER A 249 -0.37 -13.76 14.06
CA SER A 249 0.11 -14.63 12.97
C SER A 249 -0.37 -16.10 13.09
N GLU A 250 -0.78 -16.73 11.99
CA GLU A 250 -0.98 -18.19 11.84
C GLU A 250 0.00 -18.77 10.80
N ALA A 251 1.26 -19.05 11.18
CA ALA A 251 2.23 -19.64 10.25
C ALA A 251 1.94 -21.13 9.96
N GLU A 252 1.88 -21.53 8.68
CA GLU A 252 1.64 -22.94 8.29
C GLU A 252 2.90 -23.82 8.38
N ASP A 253 4.11 -23.24 8.50
CA ASP A 253 5.40 -23.94 8.47
C ASP A 253 6.37 -23.58 9.63
N ASP A 254 7.42 -24.39 9.82
CA ASP A 254 8.44 -24.33 10.91
C ASP A 254 9.36 -23.07 10.85
N ASP A 255 8.97 -22.01 10.15
CA ASP A 255 9.82 -20.88 9.79
C ASP A 255 9.81 -19.75 10.84
N PRO A 256 10.96 -19.08 11.07
CA PRO A 256 11.13 -18.23 12.24
C PRO A 256 10.49 -16.84 12.05
N VAL A 257 9.49 -16.54 12.88
CA VAL A 257 9.01 -15.16 13.10
C VAL A 257 9.93 -14.47 14.12
N VAL A 258 10.51 -13.33 13.75
CA VAL A 258 11.35 -12.50 14.62
C VAL A 258 10.64 -11.17 14.87
N ALA A 259 10.29 -10.92 16.13
CA ALA A 259 9.73 -9.64 16.56
C ALA A 259 10.66 -8.99 17.60
N GLU A 260 11.08 -7.76 17.35
CA GLU A 260 11.76 -6.91 18.33
C GLU A 260 10.72 -5.94 18.91
N LEU A 261 10.55 -5.92 20.24
CA LEU A 261 9.47 -5.20 20.93
C LEU A 261 10.06 -4.24 21.97
N ASP A 262 9.74 -2.95 21.85
CA ASP A 262 10.29 -1.91 22.72
C ASP A 262 9.40 -1.60 23.96
N ASP A 263 8.06 -1.74 23.92
CA ASP A 263 7.18 -1.50 25.09
C ASP A 263 5.84 -2.35 25.13
N ASP A 264 5.09 -2.22 26.25
CA ASP A 264 3.93 -3.00 26.76
C ASP A 264 2.97 -3.72 25.73
N ILE A 265 2.87 -5.07 25.69
CA ILE A 265 1.88 -5.81 24.86
C ILE A 265 1.05 -6.89 25.62
N VAL A 266 -0.27 -6.96 25.29
CA VAL A 266 -1.22 -8.01 25.71
C VAL A 266 -1.48 -8.98 24.55
N VAL A 267 -0.94 -10.19 24.66
CA VAL A 267 -1.17 -11.28 23.69
C VAL A 267 -2.53 -11.96 23.97
N GLY A 268 -3.40 -12.05 22.95
CA GLY A 268 -4.65 -12.82 22.96
C GLY A 268 -4.46 -14.30 22.58
N PRO A 269 -5.53 -15.13 22.55
CA PRO A 269 -5.40 -16.57 22.31
C PRO A 269 -4.81 -16.82 20.91
N LEU A 270 -3.83 -17.69 20.87
CA LEU A 270 -2.80 -17.79 19.85
C LEU A 270 -2.74 -19.26 19.39
N GLU A 271 -2.53 -19.53 18.10
CA GLU A 271 -2.02 -20.82 17.59
C GLU A 271 -0.66 -20.46 16.95
N VAL A 272 0.46 -20.60 17.68
CA VAL A 272 1.78 -20.00 17.32
C VAL A 272 2.84 -21.04 17.09
N VAL A 273 3.32 -21.11 15.85
CA VAL A 273 4.51 -21.89 15.50
C VAL A 273 5.78 -21.07 15.79
N GLY A 274 6.18 -21.02 17.07
CA GLY A 274 7.54 -20.62 17.49
C GLY A 274 7.92 -19.13 17.38
N VAL A 275 7.72 -18.37 18.47
CA VAL A 275 8.15 -16.96 18.58
C VAL A 275 9.57 -16.85 19.15
N VAL A 276 10.42 -16.02 18.52
CA VAL A 276 11.65 -15.47 19.11
C VAL A 276 11.43 -13.98 19.40
N ALA A 277 11.14 -13.65 20.65
CA ALA A 277 10.94 -12.26 21.10
C ALA A 277 12.15 -11.76 21.91
N ALA A 278 12.62 -10.56 21.60
CA ALA A 278 13.47 -9.75 22.48
C ALA A 278 12.57 -8.70 23.17
N LEU A 279 12.52 -8.69 24.51
CA LEU A 279 11.66 -7.79 25.28
C LEU A 279 12.50 -6.84 26.16
N ASP A 280 12.27 -5.52 26.07
CA ASP A 280 12.96 -4.50 26.89
C ASP A 280 12.17 -4.05 28.15
N ALA A 281 10.81 -4.14 28.22
CA ALA A 281 10.07 -3.79 29.46
C ALA A 281 8.63 -4.37 29.67
N VAL A 282 8.37 -4.75 30.95
CA VAL A 282 7.11 -4.85 31.74
C VAL A 282 5.81 -5.56 31.22
N ASP A 283 5.60 -6.78 31.76
CA ASP A 283 4.38 -7.40 32.35
C ASP A 283 3.06 -7.77 31.56
N ILE A 284 2.76 -9.08 31.67
CA ILE A 284 1.48 -9.84 31.54
C ILE A 284 1.01 -10.21 30.12
N VAL A 285 1.49 -11.39 29.69
CA VAL A 285 0.84 -12.24 28.70
C VAL A 285 -0.47 -12.80 29.27
N GLU A 286 -1.65 -12.32 28.83
CA GLU A 286 -2.94 -12.91 29.20
C GLU A 286 -3.26 -14.07 28.26
N SER A 287 -2.70 -15.25 28.56
CA SER A 287 -2.95 -16.57 27.94
C SER A 287 -2.47 -16.76 26.49
N VAL A 288 -1.38 -17.51 26.33
CA VAL A 288 -0.97 -18.15 25.07
C VAL A 288 -1.55 -19.57 25.09
N GLU A 289 -2.44 -19.88 24.16
CA GLU A 289 -2.71 -21.27 23.78
C GLU A 289 -1.61 -21.68 22.79
N LEU A 290 -1.08 -22.91 22.88
CA LEU A 290 -0.10 -23.44 21.93
C LEU A 290 -0.72 -24.69 21.31
N ALA A 291 -0.55 -24.88 20.00
CA ALA A 291 -0.87 -26.15 19.38
C ALA A 291 0.24 -27.18 19.68
N ASP A 292 -0.10 -28.47 19.54
CA ASP A 292 0.80 -29.58 19.94
C ASP A 292 2.14 -29.53 19.16
N ASP A 293 3.28 -29.44 19.88
CA ASP A 293 4.70 -29.49 19.43
C ASP A 293 5.45 -28.14 19.20
N GLU A 294 5.20 -27.08 20.00
CA GLU A 294 5.75 -25.71 19.77
C GLU A 294 6.71 -25.21 20.87
N ALA A 295 7.76 -24.44 20.50
CA ALA A 295 8.77 -23.95 21.42
C ALA A 295 8.92 -22.41 21.37
N VAL A 296 8.61 -21.73 22.48
CA VAL A 296 8.84 -20.29 22.65
C VAL A 296 10.26 -20.03 23.18
N VAL A 297 11.01 -19.15 22.50
CA VAL A 297 12.33 -18.69 22.96
C VAL A 297 12.28 -17.19 23.21
N ALA A 298 12.12 -16.80 24.47
CA ALA A 298 12.22 -15.40 24.88
C ALA A 298 13.66 -15.08 25.31
N ALA A 299 14.23 -14.03 24.72
CA ALA A 299 15.44 -13.36 25.22
C ALA A 299 14.98 -12.11 25.98
N LEU A 300 15.25 -12.06 27.30
CA LEU A 300 14.88 -10.93 28.14
C LEU A 300 16.14 -10.12 28.43
N GLU A 301 16.11 -8.82 28.16
CA GLU A 301 17.23 -7.92 28.47
C GLU A 301 17.25 -7.51 29.97
N ASP A 302 16.12 -7.68 30.68
CA ASP A 302 15.96 -7.31 32.09
C ASP A 302 15.52 -8.46 33.05
N ASP A 303 15.87 -8.31 34.34
CA ASP A 303 15.74 -9.27 35.46
C ASP A 303 14.27 -9.55 35.89
N GLU A 304 13.35 -9.96 35.01
CA GLU A 304 11.93 -10.11 35.40
C GLU A 304 11.24 -11.44 35.02
N ALA A 305 10.16 -11.75 35.75
CA ALA A 305 9.59 -13.10 35.86
C ALA A 305 8.48 -13.35 34.84
N VAL A 306 8.72 -14.28 33.91
CA VAL A 306 7.70 -14.78 32.99
C VAL A 306 6.63 -15.59 33.74
N VAL A 307 5.36 -15.21 33.58
CA VAL A 307 4.21 -16.05 33.98
C VAL A 307 3.53 -16.57 32.72
N ALA A 308 4.01 -17.71 32.23
CA ALA A 308 3.29 -18.49 31.23
C ALA A 308 2.29 -19.41 31.94
N ALA A 309 1.01 -19.33 31.59
CA ALA A 309 0.03 -20.35 31.93
C ALA A 309 -0.02 -21.33 30.75
N LEU A 310 0.57 -22.51 30.92
CA LEU A 310 0.54 -23.58 29.91
C LEU A 310 -0.47 -24.64 30.35
N GLU A 311 -1.35 -25.07 29.44
CA GLU A 311 -2.28 -26.18 29.70
C GLU A 311 -1.62 -27.56 29.58
N ASP A 312 -0.45 -27.67 28.93
CA ASP A 312 0.26 -28.94 28.71
C ASP A 312 1.80 -28.89 28.91
N GLU A 313 2.42 -30.08 29.06
CA GLU A 313 3.78 -30.35 29.62
C GLU A 313 4.99 -29.89 28.76
N GLU A 314 5.02 -28.67 28.22
CA GLU A 314 6.10 -28.22 27.33
C GLU A 314 7.10 -27.22 27.93
N ALA A 315 8.28 -27.14 27.30
CA ALA A 315 9.50 -26.58 27.87
C ALA A 315 9.77 -25.14 27.43
N VAL A 316 9.55 -24.18 28.34
CA VAL A 316 10.02 -22.80 28.19
C VAL A 316 11.55 -22.75 28.34
N VAL A 317 12.25 -22.24 27.32
CA VAL A 317 13.68 -21.92 27.42
C VAL A 317 13.83 -20.40 27.53
N ALA A 318 13.75 -19.89 28.75
CA ALA A 318 14.14 -18.51 29.04
C ALA A 318 15.67 -18.43 29.14
N ALA A 319 16.30 -17.62 28.29
CA ALA A 319 17.72 -17.28 28.40
C ALA A 319 17.85 -15.97 29.18
N LEU A 320 17.90 -16.07 30.52
CA LEU A 320 18.18 -14.93 31.38
C LEU A 320 19.69 -14.69 31.48
N GLU A 321 20.15 -13.45 31.34
CA GLU A 321 21.57 -13.09 31.53
C GLU A 321 22.03 -13.20 33.01
N ASP A 322 21.09 -13.21 33.97
CA ASP A 322 21.38 -13.30 35.41
C ASP A 322 20.52 -14.35 36.18
N GLU A 323 21.12 -14.96 37.23
CA GLU A 323 20.65 -16.17 37.95
C GLU A 323 19.41 -15.96 38.86
N GLU A 324 18.23 -15.55 38.38
CA GLU A 324 16.97 -15.61 39.15
C GLU A 324 15.87 -16.47 38.51
N ALA A 325 14.92 -16.90 39.35
CA ALA A 325 14.25 -18.19 39.25
C ALA A 325 13.07 -18.24 38.28
N VAL A 326 13.09 -19.24 37.39
CA VAL A 326 11.95 -19.68 36.57
C VAL A 326 10.81 -20.16 37.49
N VAL A 327 9.63 -19.54 37.40
CA VAL A 327 8.40 -20.05 38.02
C VAL A 327 7.53 -20.65 36.92
N ALA A 328 7.77 -21.91 36.59
CA ALA A 328 6.81 -22.69 35.80
C ALA A 328 5.62 -23.08 36.70
N ALA A 329 4.43 -22.57 36.40
CA ALA A 329 3.19 -23.04 37.01
C ALA A 329 2.63 -24.19 36.18
N LEU A 330 3.15 -25.40 36.38
CA LEU A 330 2.54 -26.61 35.83
C LEU A 330 1.31 -26.96 36.67
N GLU A 331 0.13 -27.06 36.06
CA GLU A 331 -1.12 -27.40 36.76
C GLU A 331 -1.18 -28.86 37.24
N ASP A 332 -0.23 -29.72 36.86
CA ASP A 332 -0.10 -31.08 37.40
C ASP A 332 1.29 -31.40 37.98
N GLU A 333 1.29 -32.16 39.08
CA GLU A 333 2.39 -32.35 40.02
C GLU A 333 3.70 -32.92 39.42
N GLU A 334 4.66 -32.09 38.99
CA GLU A 334 6.10 -32.26 39.28
C GLU A 334 6.91 -31.01 38.91
N ALA A 335 7.10 -30.10 39.87
CA ALA A 335 8.02 -28.98 39.75
C ALA A 335 9.47 -29.48 39.59
N VAL A 336 10.03 -29.38 38.39
CA VAL A 336 11.48 -29.45 38.18
C VAL A 336 12.05 -28.04 38.35
N VAL A 337 12.55 -27.76 39.54
CA VAL A 337 13.39 -26.59 39.82
C VAL A 337 14.81 -26.94 39.36
N ALA A 338 15.36 -26.21 38.39
CA ALA A 338 16.80 -26.11 38.20
C ALA A 338 17.39 -25.10 39.20
#